data_AF-A0A5N0EQZ3-F1
#
_entry.id   AF-A0A5N0EQZ3-F1
#
_cell.length_a   1.000
_cell.length_b   1.000
_cell.length_c   1.000
_cell.angle_alpha   90.00
_cell.angle_beta   90.00
_cell.angle_gamma   90.00
#
_symmetry.space_group_name_H-M   'P 1'
#
loop_
_entity.id
_entity.type
_entity.pdbx_description
1 polymer ?
#
loop_
_entity_poly.entity_id
_entity_poly.type
_entity_poly.pdbx_seq_one_letter_code
_entity_poly.pdbx_strand_id
1 'polypeptide(L)'
;MTSYDKPFKTHAQQLDLLRERGMHIASFDRVLDLYEFDRRLRLHILDAIDSVEVALRVRLGYTLGAGDAFAHLDRAALDETFTQYDGRNPIASQSPWLSSEHAKWLTNVRRDEERSKHDFVRHFKSKYGMPLPVWVVTELLTFGSAATLLAGLKQRQKNMIAAEFGIFDEHCEGDGAALTKWIANLVYLRNTCAHHGRLWNHNVVDQLGRLEGTPDLAHASGVHQRSRIYASLAVLAYLTSQLDPKSTWRTDTATLVESGLAAVGESPDRIGCPPLWNREPIWSPDYQPPADPLTVEHREILRQFECIGTADAGLIIDASSNAKRRASAVRYHRARSELLGLPVGNTYRFPVFQFDTTNACINPLVAYANMAIEAKTSPWDAATWWSTPNINMDNTTPMDSLQAGILTQALIDTALFREDSAR
;
A
#
# COMPACT_ATOMS: atom_id res chain seq x y z
N MET A 1 -30.12 12.70 -48.47
CA MET A 1 -29.11 13.34 -47.59
C MET A 1 -29.03 12.50 -46.33
N THR A 2 -27.97 11.79 -45.99
CA THR A 2 -26.62 11.72 -46.55
C THR A 2 -26.10 10.35 -46.10
N SER A 3 -25.65 9.53 -47.06
CA SER A 3 -24.94 8.28 -46.80
C SER A 3 -23.77 8.56 -45.83
N TYR A 4 -23.54 7.67 -44.86
CA TYR A 4 -22.34 7.69 -44.05
C TYR A 4 -21.12 7.30 -44.91
N ASP A 5 -20.68 8.20 -45.80
CA ASP A 5 -19.35 8.18 -46.38
C ASP A 5 -18.36 8.70 -45.32
N LYS A 6 -17.99 7.84 -44.36
CA LYS A 6 -16.71 8.03 -43.65
C LYS A 6 -15.63 7.41 -44.54
N PRO A 7 -14.77 8.22 -45.18
CA PRO A 7 -13.96 7.76 -46.30
C PRO A 7 -12.85 6.84 -45.78
N PHE A 8 -12.63 5.74 -46.50
CA PHE A 8 -11.35 5.02 -46.45
C PHE A 8 -10.26 6.01 -46.85
N LYS A 9 -9.60 6.62 -45.87
CA LYS A 9 -8.46 7.50 -46.11
C LYS A 9 -7.35 6.67 -46.74
N THR A 10 -6.79 7.14 -47.85
CA THR A 10 -5.63 6.49 -48.47
C THR A 10 -4.43 6.55 -47.53
N HIS A 11 -3.41 5.71 -47.73
CA HIS A 11 -2.19 5.72 -46.91
C HIS A 11 -1.55 7.12 -46.85
N ALA A 12 -1.56 7.87 -47.95
CA ALA A 12 -1.07 9.25 -48.00
C ALA A 12 -1.90 10.19 -47.10
N GLN A 13 -3.23 10.11 -47.17
CA GLN A 13 -4.13 10.91 -46.34
C GLN A 13 -4.02 10.57 -44.85
N GLN A 14 -3.78 9.31 -44.51
CA GLN A 14 -3.51 8.88 -43.14
C GLN A 14 -2.17 9.42 -42.63
N LEU A 15 -1.12 9.41 -43.45
CA LEU A 15 0.18 10.00 -43.12
C LEU A 15 0.07 11.52 -42.91
N ASP A 16 -0.71 12.22 -43.71
CA ASP A 16 -0.90 13.67 -43.55
C ASP A 16 -1.64 14.02 -42.25
N LEU A 17 -2.64 13.24 -41.84
CA LEU A 17 -3.27 13.40 -40.51
C LEU A 17 -2.34 13.13 -39.35
N LEU A 18 -1.41 12.17 -39.51
CA LEU A 18 -0.40 11.90 -38.50
C LEU A 18 0.59 13.07 -38.41
N ARG A 19 0.98 13.66 -39.56
CA ARG A 19 1.79 14.89 -39.61
C ARG A 19 1.09 16.10 -38.98
N GLU A 20 -0.19 16.31 -39.28
CA GLU A 20 -1.01 17.37 -38.65
C GLU A 20 -1.11 17.21 -37.13
N ARG A 21 -1.04 15.96 -36.63
CA ARG A 21 -1.01 15.64 -35.19
C ARG A 21 0.40 15.71 -34.59
N GLY A 22 1.37 16.29 -35.31
CA GLY A 22 2.75 16.49 -34.86
C GLY A 22 3.65 15.26 -34.97
N MET A 23 3.24 14.25 -35.73
CA MET A 23 4.00 13.02 -35.97
C MET A 23 4.72 13.13 -37.33
N HIS A 24 6.03 13.41 -37.32
CA HIS A 24 6.85 13.48 -38.54
C HIS A 24 7.19 12.08 -39.04
N ILE A 25 6.21 11.40 -39.62
CA ILE A 25 6.36 10.03 -40.12
C ILE A 25 6.76 10.06 -41.60
N ALA A 26 7.92 9.49 -41.89
CA ALA A 26 8.51 9.45 -43.24
C ALA A 26 7.90 8.35 -44.13
N SER A 27 7.43 7.23 -43.54
CA SER A 27 6.89 6.07 -44.27
C SER A 27 5.83 5.31 -43.46
N PHE A 28 5.02 4.49 -44.14
CA PHE A 28 4.05 3.60 -43.48
C PHE A 28 4.74 2.56 -42.58
N ASP A 29 5.92 2.07 -42.97
CA ASP A 29 6.71 1.12 -42.18
C ASP A 29 7.03 1.67 -40.78
N ARG A 30 7.35 2.97 -40.67
CA ARG A 30 7.57 3.63 -39.38
C ARG A 30 6.32 3.65 -38.50
N VAL A 31 5.12 3.73 -39.08
CA VAL A 31 3.85 3.61 -38.31
C VAL A 31 3.72 2.20 -37.74
N LEU A 32 4.04 1.20 -38.54
CA LEU A 32 3.97 -0.20 -38.15
C LEU A 32 5.01 -0.53 -37.07
N ASP A 33 6.24 -0.04 -37.22
CA ASP A 33 7.31 -0.24 -36.23
C ASP A 33 6.95 0.42 -34.89
N LEU A 34 6.36 1.62 -34.91
CA LEU A 34 5.90 2.29 -33.70
C LEU A 34 4.72 1.54 -33.04
N TYR A 35 3.81 1.00 -33.86
CA TYR A 35 2.73 0.15 -33.36
C TYR A 35 3.27 -1.14 -32.72
N GLU A 36 4.25 -1.81 -33.33
CA GLU A 36 4.88 -3.01 -32.79
C GLU A 36 5.69 -2.71 -31.53
N PHE A 37 6.39 -1.58 -31.46
CA PHE A 37 7.02 -1.09 -30.23
C PHE A 37 5.98 -0.92 -29.12
N ASP A 38 4.90 -0.19 -29.38
CA ASP A 38 3.84 0.05 -28.38
C ASP A 38 3.17 -1.27 -27.95
N ARG A 39 3.00 -2.23 -28.88
CA ARG A 39 2.50 -3.57 -28.58
C ARG A 39 3.42 -4.34 -27.64
N ARG A 40 4.73 -4.35 -27.91
CA ARG A 40 5.74 -4.98 -27.05
C ARG A 40 5.75 -4.33 -25.67
N LEU A 41 5.68 -3.00 -25.62
CA LEU A 41 5.63 -2.24 -24.37
C LEU A 41 4.40 -2.56 -23.53
N ARG A 42 3.21 -2.68 -24.15
CA ARG A 42 1.99 -3.09 -23.44
C ARG A 42 2.12 -4.48 -22.81
N LEU A 43 2.64 -5.45 -23.57
CA LEU A 43 2.82 -6.83 -23.06
C LEU A 43 3.84 -6.86 -21.92
N HIS A 44 4.94 -6.12 -22.06
CA HIS A 44 5.97 -5.99 -21.04
C HIS A 44 5.44 -5.36 -19.74
N ILE A 45 4.59 -4.34 -19.85
CA ILE A 45 3.95 -3.69 -18.70
C ILE A 45 2.95 -4.63 -18.01
N LEU A 46 2.16 -5.38 -18.79
CA LEU A 46 1.19 -6.34 -18.24
C LEU A 46 1.89 -7.42 -17.40
N ASP A 47 3.03 -7.93 -17.86
CA ASP A 47 3.83 -8.91 -17.11
C ASP A 47 4.24 -8.43 -15.70
N ALA A 48 4.71 -7.19 -15.57
CA ALA A 48 5.01 -6.61 -14.25
C ALA A 48 3.76 -6.35 -13.42
N ILE A 49 2.68 -5.85 -14.03
CA ILE A 49 1.43 -5.58 -13.31
C ILE A 49 0.83 -6.87 -12.76
N ASP A 50 0.89 -7.97 -13.49
CA ASP A 50 0.36 -9.27 -13.05
C ASP A 50 1.02 -9.69 -11.71
N SER A 51 2.34 -9.54 -11.59
CA SER A 51 3.08 -9.82 -10.35
C SER A 51 2.67 -8.90 -9.19
N VAL A 52 2.48 -7.60 -9.46
CA VAL A 52 2.02 -6.63 -8.47
C VAL A 52 0.59 -6.90 -8.02
N GLU A 53 -0.30 -7.29 -8.93
CA GLU A 53 -1.69 -7.62 -8.65
C GLU A 53 -1.80 -8.85 -7.73
N VAL A 54 -1.05 -9.92 -8.03
CA VAL A 54 -1.00 -11.12 -7.18
C VAL A 54 -0.50 -10.77 -5.78
N ALA A 55 0.61 -10.03 -5.69
CA ALA A 55 1.15 -9.59 -4.41
C ALA A 55 0.14 -8.74 -3.62
N LEU A 56 -0.57 -7.83 -4.28
CA LEU A 56 -1.58 -6.99 -3.63
C LEU A 56 -2.72 -7.83 -3.05
N ARG A 57 -3.24 -8.82 -3.79
CA ARG A 57 -4.34 -9.68 -3.31
C ARG A 57 -3.94 -10.47 -2.07
N VAL A 58 -2.77 -11.08 -2.07
CA VAL A 58 -2.24 -11.83 -0.92
C VAL A 58 -2.14 -10.92 0.31
N ARG A 59 -1.56 -9.72 0.14
CA ARG A 59 -1.33 -8.79 1.25
C ARG A 59 -2.61 -8.18 1.79
N LEU A 60 -3.59 -7.91 0.92
CA LEU A 60 -4.95 -7.51 1.34
C LEU A 60 -5.60 -8.61 2.16
N GLY A 61 -5.57 -9.85 1.68
CA GLY A 61 -6.17 -11.00 2.35
C GLY A 61 -5.55 -11.26 3.72
N TYR A 62 -4.21 -11.20 3.81
CA TYR A 62 -3.49 -11.39 5.07
C TYR A 62 -3.76 -10.24 6.06
N THR A 63 -3.65 -8.98 5.61
CA THR A 63 -3.79 -7.81 6.49
C THR A 63 -5.21 -7.67 7.05
N LEU A 64 -6.24 -7.88 6.23
CA LEU A 64 -7.62 -7.87 6.71
C LEU A 64 -7.95 -9.12 7.54
N GLY A 65 -7.52 -10.29 7.07
CA GLY A 65 -7.83 -11.58 7.68
C GLY A 65 -7.18 -11.78 9.06
N ALA A 66 -6.09 -11.06 9.35
CA ALA A 66 -5.47 -11.05 10.67
C ALA A 66 -6.39 -10.50 11.78
N GLY A 67 -7.34 -9.63 11.44
CA GLY A 67 -8.32 -9.12 12.40
C GLY A 67 -9.52 -10.06 12.55
N ASP A 68 -10.21 -10.32 11.44
CA ASP A 68 -11.33 -11.26 11.38
C ASP A 68 -11.43 -11.83 9.95
N ALA A 69 -11.84 -13.10 9.85
CA ALA A 69 -11.98 -13.78 8.57
C ALA A 69 -12.95 -13.06 7.61
N PHE A 70 -13.93 -12.34 8.16
CA PHE A 70 -14.98 -11.62 7.44
C PHE A 70 -14.89 -10.11 7.61
N ALA A 71 -13.73 -9.57 7.99
CA ALA A 71 -13.49 -8.14 8.19
C ALA A 71 -13.91 -7.27 6.98
N HIS A 72 -13.86 -7.81 5.76
CA HIS A 72 -14.31 -7.10 4.55
C HIS A 72 -15.83 -6.86 4.48
N LEU A 73 -16.63 -7.56 5.30
CA LEU A 73 -18.07 -7.35 5.46
C LEU A 73 -18.38 -6.35 6.58
N ASP A 74 -17.48 -6.23 7.56
CA ASP A 74 -17.66 -5.37 8.71
C ASP A 74 -17.32 -3.90 8.37
N ARG A 75 -18.29 -3.02 8.53
CA ARG A 75 -18.12 -1.59 8.29
C ARG A 75 -17.18 -0.94 9.31
N ALA A 76 -17.13 -1.46 10.54
CA ALA A 76 -16.26 -0.94 11.59
C ALA A 76 -14.79 -1.30 11.37
N ALA A 77 -14.50 -2.35 10.61
CA ALA A 77 -13.16 -2.77 10.24
C ALA A 77 -12.54 -1.95 9.10
N LEU A 78 -13.35 -1.13 8.41
CA LEU A 78 -12.97 -0.37 7.21
C LEU A 78 -12.98 1.14 7.48
N ASP A 79 -12.49 1.92 6.50
CA ASP A 79 -12.52 3.37 6.58
C ASP A 79 -13.97 3.89 6.52
N GLU A 80 -14.25 4.87 7.37
CA GLU A 80 -15.58 5.48 7.44
C GLU A 80 -16.02 6.08 6.11
N THR A 81 -15.11 6.70 5.35
CA THR A 81 -15.44 7.32 4.06
C THR A 81 -15.84 6.30 2.99
N PHE A 82 -15.40 5.05 3.13
CA PHE A 82 -15.75 3.95 2.24
C PHE A 82 -17.10 3.33 2.57
N THR A 83 -17.44 3.29 3.85
CA THR A 83 -18.64 2.61 4.35
C THR A 83 -19.82 3.53 4.56
N GLN A 84 -19.58 4.83 4.77
CA GLN A 84 -20.62 5.83 4.94
C GLN A 84 -21.18 6.32 3.60
N TYR A 85 -22.33 6.95 3.72
CA TYR A 85 -23.07 7.54 2.62
C TYR A 85 -22.64 9.00 2.42
N ASP A 86 -22.48 9.45 1.16
CA ASP A 86 -22.21 10.86 0.89
C ASP A 86 -23.49 11.70 1.03
N GLY A 87 -23.72 12.17 2.26
CA GLY A 87 -24.83 13.07 2.61
C GLY A 87 -24.73 14.48 2.04
N ARG A 88 -23.61 14.86 1.43
CA ARG A 88 -23.38 16.25 0.96
C ARG A 88 -24.00 16.54 -0.40
N ASN A 89 -24.52 15.52 -1.09
CA ASN A 89 -25.26 15.69 -2.34
C ASN A 89 -26.78 15.53 -2.09
N PRO A 90 -27.57 16.62 -2.13
CA PRO A 90 -29.00 16.58 -1.77
C PRO A 90 -29.83 15.66 -2.69
N ILE A 91 -29.46 15.58 -3.97
CA ILE A 91 -30.09 14.68 -4.96
C ILE A 91 -29.93 13.22 -4.55
N ALA A 92 -28.86 12.95 -3.84
CA ALA A 92 -28.43 11.62 -3.56
C ALA A 92 -29.26 11.00 -2.39
N SER A 93 -29.66 11.84 -1.42
CA SER A 93 -30.34 11.43 -0.18
C SER A 93 -31.73 10.77 -0.36
N GLN A 94 -32.30 10.81 -1.56
CA GLN A 94 -33.65 10.33 -1.86
C GLN A 94 -33.69 9.13 -2.82
N SER A 95 -32.54 8.51 -3.12
CA SER A 95 -32.40 7.54 -4.21
C SER A 95 -32.00 6.14 -3.73
N PRO A 96 -32.74 5.06 -4.08
CA PRO A 96 -32.40 3.67 -3.70
C PRO A 96 -31.07 3.13 -4.27
N TRP A 97 -30.51 3.74 -5.33
CA TRP A 97 -29.23 3.36 -5.95
C TRP A 97 -28.00 3.95 -5.23
N LEU A 98 -28.21 4.66 -4.13
CA LEU A 98 -27.21 5.46 -3.46
C LEU A 98 -26.74 4.76 -2.19
N SER A 99 -26.02 3.68 -2.43
CA SER A 99 -25.30 2.90 -1.44
C SER A 99 -23.86 3.41 -1.30
N SER A 100 -23.23 3.15 -0.16
CA SER A 100 -21.82 3.48 0.05
C SER A 100 -20.93 2.76 -0.98
N GLU A 101 -19.71 3.26 -1.20
CA GLU A 101 -18.75 2.60 -2.09
C GLU A 101 -18.48 1.14 -1.65
N HIS A 102 -18.46 0.89 -0.34
CA HIS A 102 -18.39 -0.46 0.23
C HIS A 102 -19.56 -1.35 -0.21
N ALA A 103 -20.80 -0.86 -0.16
CA ALA A 103 -21.96 -1.64 -0.58
C ALA A 103 -21.99 -1.91 -2.10
N LYS A 104 -21.54 -0.95 -2.91
CA LYS A 104 -21.34 -1.16 -4.36
C LYS A 104 -20.26 -2.21 -4.62
N TRP A 105 -19.14 -2.12 -3.90
CA TRP A 105 -18.06 -3.08 -3.97
C TRP A 105 -18.52 -4.49 -3.59
N LEU A 106 -19.25 -4.64 -2.47
CA LEU A 106 -19.84 -5.92 -2.04
C LEU A 106 -20.80 -6.51 -3.07
N THR A 107 -21.57 -5.68 -3.76
CA THR A 107 -22.45 -6.14 -4.84
C THR A 107 -21.66 -6.74 -6.00
N ASN A 108 -20.52 -6.13 -6.35
CA ASN A 108 -19.62 -6.70 -7.36
C ASN A 108 -18.97 -8.00 -6.87
N VAL A 109 -18.51 -8.05 -5.62
CA VAL A 109 -17.94 -9.27 -5.02
C VAL A 109 -18.94 -10.42 -5.08
N ARG A 110 -20.18 -10.22 -4.64
CA ARG A 110 -21.23 -11.26 -4.67
C ARG A 110 -21.48 -11.76 -6.10
N ARG A 111 -21.51 -10.86 -7.08
CA ARG A 111 -21.65 -11.25 -8.49
C ARG A 111 -20.48 -12.10 -8.97
N ASP A 112 -19.26 -11.75 -8.56
CA ASP A 112 -18.06 -12.48 -8.94
C ASP A 112 -18.01 -13.86 -8.23
N GLU A 113 -18.45 -13.94 -6.97
CA GLU A 113 -18.63 -15.19 -6.24
C GLU A 113 -19.66 -16.12 -6.88
N GLU A 114 -20.81 -15.60 -7.33
CA GLU A 114 -21.86 -16.36 -8.00
C GLU A 114 -21.42 -16.90 -9.36
N ARG A 115 -20.66 -16.10 -10.12
CA ARG A 115 -20.16 -16.46 -11.45
C ARG A 115 -18.93 -17.36 -11.41
N SER A 116 -18.20 -17.36 -10.29
CA SER A 116 -16.95 -18.11 -10.17
C SER A 116 -17.19 -19.61 -10.32
N LYS A 117 -16.51 -20.20 -11.32
CA LYS A 117 -16.47 -21.64 -11.56
C LYS A 117 -15.18 -22.29 -11.08
N HIS A 118 -14.32 -21.53 -10.39
CA HIS A 118 -13.04 -22.05 -9.91
C HIS A 118 -13.26 -23.17 -8.89
N ASP A 119 -12.49 -24.25 -9.02
CA ASP A 119 -12.66 -25.44 -8.19
C ASP A 119 -12.42 -25.18 -6.70
N PHE A 120 -11.48 -24.28 -6.35
CA PHE A 120 -11.25 -23.91 -4.96
C PHE A 120 -12.47 -23.23 -4.32
N VAL A 121 -13.18 -22.37 -5.07
CA VAL A 121 -14.41 -21.71 -4.58
C VAL A 121 -15.52 -22.72 -4.38
N ARG A 122 -15.70 -23.64 -5.35
CA ARG A 122 -16.71 -24.70 -5.24
C ARG A 122 -16.43 -25.62 -4.05
N HIS A 123 -15.16 -26.03 -3.89
CA HIS A 123 -14.72 -26.84 -2.76
C HIS A 123 -14.97 -26.11 -1.43
N PHE A 124 -14.58 -24.83 -1.35
CA PHE A 124 -14.74 -24.04 -0.14
C PHE A 124 -16.21 -23.86 0.23
N LYS A 125 -17.07 -23.46 -0.73
CA LYS A 125 -18.52 -23.33 -0.52
C LYS A 125 -19.15 -24.64 -0.06
N SER A 126 -18.73 -25.76 -0.65
CA SER A 126 -19.26 -27.08 -0.28
C SER A 126 -18.81 -27.55 1.11
N LYS A 127 -17.60 -27.18 1.55
CA LYS A 127 -17.00 -27.66 2.79
C LYS A 127 -17.27 -26.75 3.99
N TYR A 128 -17.22 -25.43 3.78
CA TYR A 128 -17.26 -24.42 4.85
C TYR A 128 -18.47 -23.48 4.75
N GLY A 129 -19.19 -23.46 3.62
CA GLY A 129 -20.36 -22.62 3.43
C GLY A 129 -20.04 -21.17 3.06
N MET A 130 -21.01 -20.29 3.33
CA MET A 130 -20.93 -18.83 3.12
C MET A 130 -21.07 -18.11 4.46
N PRO A 131 -20.55 -16.87 4.61
CA PRO A 131 -19.79 -16.10 3.63
C PRO A 131 -18.37 -16.66 3.38
N LEU A 132 -17.75 -16.26 2.26
CA LEU A 132 -16.34 -16.59 2.00
C LEU A 132 -15.44 -15.68 2.85
N PRO A 133 -14.34 -16.19 3.41
CA PRO A 133 -13.39 -15.38 4.15
C PRO A 133 -12.59 -14.47 3.20
N VAL A 134 -12.03 -13.39 3.73
CA VAL A 134 -11.41 -12.31 2.95
C VAL A 134 -10.27 -12.80 2.05
N TRP A 135 -9.44 -13.75 2.50
CA TRP A 135 -8.35 -14.30 1.68
C TRP A 135 -8.84 -15.15 0.51
N VAL A 136 -10.06 -15.70 0.57
CA VAL A 136 -10.70 -16.37 -0.58
C VAL A 136 -11.31 -15.31 -1.50
N VAL A 137 -11.94 -14.28 -0.93
CA VAL A 137 -12.54 -13.18 -1.68
C VAL A 137 -11.49 -12.44 -2.51
N THR A 138 -10.32 -12.15 -1.95
CA THR A 138 -9.25 -11.41 -2.64
C THR A 138 -8.76 -12.12 -3.91
N GLU A 139 -8.79 -13.46 -3.95
CA GLU A 139 -8.44 -14.24 -5.16
C GLU A 139 -9.44 -14.09 -6.29
N LEU A 140 -10.67 -13.67 -6.00
CA LEU A 140 -11.74 -13.46 -6.97
C LEU A 140 -11.79 -12.02 -7.49
N LEU A 141 -11.16 -11.07 -6.78
CA LEU A 141 -11.21 -9.67 -7.14
C LEU A 141 -10.43 -9.40 -8.42
N THR A 142 -11.03 -8.63 -9.32
CA THR A 142 -10.26 -7.95 -10.38
C THR A 142 -9.28 -6.94 -9.78
N PHE A 143 -8.22 -6.56 -10.52
CA PHE A 143 -7.27 -5.54 -10.03
C PHE A 143 -7.95 -4.27 -9.55
N GLY A 144 -8.93 -3.78 -10.31
CA GLY A 144 -9.71 -2.58 -9.95
C GLY A 144 -10.50 -2.79 -8.65
N SER A 145 -11.09 -3.96 -8.44
CA SER A 145 -11.82 -4.26 -7.20
C SER A 145 -10.88 -4.41 -6.00
N ALA A 146 -9.68 -4.94 -6.19
CA ALA A 146 -8.63 -4.97 -5.16
C ALA A 146 -8.13 -3.56 -4.82
N ALA A 147 -7.97 -2.69 -5.82
CA ALA A 147 -7.63 -1.28 -5.63
C ALA A 147 -8.72 -0.51 -4.87
N THR A 148 -10.00 -0.75 -5.17
CA THR A 148 -11.13 -0.19 -4.42
C THR A 148 -11.10 -0.63 -2.96
N LEU A 149 -10.86 -1.92 -2.69
CA LEU A 149 -10.73 -2.43 -1.33
C LEU A 149 -9.56 -1.76 -0.60
N LEU A 150 -8.37 -1.69 -1.22
CA LEU A 150 -7.20 -1.00 -0.67
C LEU A 150 -7.53 0.45 -0.29
N ALA A 151 -8.19 1.20 -1.18
CA ALA A 151 -8.61 2.57 -0.91
C ALA A 151 -9.61 2.68 0.24
N GLY A 152 -10.43 1.63 0.47
CA GLY A 152 -11.41 1.53 1.55
C GLY A 152 -10.87 1.06 2.90
N LEU A 153 -9.60 0.67 2.97
CA LEU A 153 -8.95 0.28 4.23
C LEU A 153 -8.67 1.47 5.15
N LYS A 154 -8.59 1.20 6.46
CA LYS A 154 -8.08 2.18 7.43
C LYS A 154 -6.63 2.52 7.13
N GLN A 155 -6.21 3.74 7.48
CA GLN A 155 -4.85 4.22 7.19
C GLN A 155 -3.76 3.28 7.71
N ARG A 156 -3.93 2.73 8.92
CA ARG A 156 -3.03 1.72 9.50
C ARG A 156 -2.83 0.52 8.58
N GLN A 157 -3.92 -0.06 8.08
CA GLN A 157 -3.86 -1.23 7.20
C GLN A 157 -3.19 -0.88 5.85
N LYS A 158 -3.48 0.30 5.29
CA LYS A 158 -2.80 0.79 4.08
C LYS A 158 -1.29 0.92 4.29
N ASN A 159 -0.88 1.47 5.43
CA ASN A 159 0.53 1.62 5.79
C ASN A 159 1.21 0.26 5.95
N MET A 160 0.57 -0.72 6.60
CA MET A 160 1.11 -2.08 6.71
C MET A 160 1.40 -2.70 5.35
N ILE A 161 0.46 -2.61 4.41
CA ILE A 161 0.62 -3.15 3.05
C ILE A 161 1.68 -2.38 2.26
N ALA A 162 1.72 -1.05 2.37
CA ALA A 162 2.73 -0.23 1.71
C ALA A 162 4.15 -0.57 2.16
N ALA A 163 4.34 -0.82 3.46
CA ALA A 163 5.61 -1.24 4.01
C ALA A 163 6.10 -2.56 3.38
N GLU A 164 5.21 -3.51 3.12
CA GLU A 164 5.56 -4.77 2.44
C GLU A 164 5.95 -4.57 0.98
N PHE A 165 5.49 -3.49 0.33
CA PHE A 165 5.96 -3.06 -1.00
C PHE A 165 7.24 -2.23 -0.92
N GLY A 166 7.82 -2.08 0.28
CA GLY A 166 8.99 -1.25 0.54
C GLY A 166 8.71 0.25 0.41
N ILE A 167 7.46 0.67 0.31
CA ILE A 167 7.09 2.06 0.12
C ILE A 167 7.02 2.70 1.51
N PHE A 168 8.01 3.51 1.84
CA PHE A 168 8.10 4.20 3.12
C PHE A 168 7.99 5.72 2.98
N ASP A 169 7.50 6.36 4.03
CA ASP A 169 7.55 7.81 4.20
C ASP A 169 8.83 8.25 4.95
N GLU A 170 8.96 9.57 5.15
CA GLU A 170 10.08 10.19 5.86
C GLU A 170 10.22 9.76 7.33
N HIS A 171 9.22 9.10 7.88
CA HIS A 171 9.21 8.58 9.24
C HIS A 171 9.48 7.08 9.30
N CYS A 172 9.90 6.47 8.18
CA CYS A 172 10.13 5.03 8.06
C CYS A 172 8.86 4.19 8.27
N GLU A 173 7.68 4.79 8.10
CA GLU A 173 6.43 4.07 8.08
C GLU A 173 6.01 3.75 6.66
N GLY A 174 5.23 2.68 6.48
CA GLY A 174 4.69 2.39 5.16
C GLY A 174 3.79 3.52 4.67
N ASP A 175 4.03 4.02 3.46
CA ASP A 175 3.24 5.10 2.87
C ASP A 175 2.00 4.55 2.15
N GLY A 176 0.94 4.31 2.93
CA GLY A 176 -0.34 3.81 2.42
C GLY A 176 -1.01 4.73 1.39
N ALA A 177 -0.77 6.04 1.47
CA ALA A 177 -1.37 7.00 0.54
C ALA A 177 -0.64 7.00 -0.81
N ALA A 178 0.69 6.84 -0.83
CA ALA A 178 1.47 6.63 -2.04
C ALA A 178 1.05 5.32 -2.70
N LEU A 179 1.03 4.20 -1.96
CA LEU A 179 0.60 2.90 -2.49
C LEU A 179 -0.79 2.99 -3.14
N THR A 180 -1.77 3.59 -2.46
CA THR A 180 -3.13 3.72 -2.99
C THR A 180 -3.15 4.47 -4.34
N LYS A 181 -2.40 5.57 -4.45
CA LYS A 181 -2.27 6.33 -5.71
C LYS A 181 -1.53 5.55 -6.80
N TRP A 182 -0.50 4.81 -6.42
CA TRP A 182 0.29 4.02 -7.38
C TRP A 182 -0.52 2.87 -7.95
N ILE A 183 -1.23 2.12 -7.09
CA ILE A 183 -2.12 1.06 -7.55
C ILE A 183 -3.24 1.61 -8.44
N ALA A 184 -3.83 2.76 -8.13
CA ALA A 184 -4.83 3.39 -9.00
C ALA A 184 -4.27 3.72 -10.40
N ASN A 185 -3.05 4.28 -10.47
CA ASN A 185 -2.33 4.51 -11.73
C ASN A 185 -2.05 3.19 -12.49
N LEU A 186 -1.66 2.12 -11.80
CA LEU A 186 -1.40 0.83 -12.43
C LEU A 186 -2.69 0.17 -12.94
N VAL A 187 -3.82 0.31 -12.25
CA VAL A 187 -5.13 -0.13 -12.75
C VAL A 187 -5.48 0.61 -14.05
N TYR A 188 -5.28 1.93 -14.09
CA TYR A 188 -5.46 2.73 -15.31
C TYR A 188 -4.57 2.22 -16.46
N LEU A 189 -3.29 1.99 -16.18
CA LEU A 189 -2.32 1.53 -17.17
C LEU A 189 -2.66 0.13 -17.69
N ARG A 190 -3.02 -0.80 -16.80
CA ARG A 190 -3.49 -2.15 -17.11
C ARG A 190 -4.70 -2.12 -18.03
N ASN A 191 -5.70 -1.30 -17.70
CA ASN A 191 -6.91 -1.18 -18.52
C ASN A 191 -6.61 -0.57 -19.89
N THR A 192 -5.73 0.43 -19.94
CA THR A 192 -5.24 0.99 -21.21
C THR A 192 -4.58 -0.09 -22.07
N CYS A 193 -3.73 -0.93 -21.48
CA CYS A 193 -3.09 -2.05 -22.18
C CYS A 193 -4.10 -3.09 -22.68
N ALA A 194 -5.04 -3.49 -21.82
CA ALA A 194 -6.07 -4.49 -22.12
C ALA A 194 -7.07 -4.05 -23.21
N HIS A 195 -7.32 -2.74 -23.33
CA HIS A 195 -8.13 -2.17 -24.40
C HIS A 195 -7.33 -1.80 -25.66
N HIS A 196 -6.07 -2.24 -25.75
CA HIS A 196 -5.16 -1.91 -26.86
C HIS A 196 -4.98 -0.40 -27.08
N GLY A 197 -5.09 0.38 -26.00
CA GLY A 197 -4.84 1.80 -26.00
C GLY A 197 -3.36 2.10 -26.26
N ARG A 198 -3.10 3.26 -26.86
CA ARG A 198 -1.73 3.73 -27.13
C ARG A 198 -1.06 4.17 -25.83
N LEU A 199 0.16 3.71 -25.57
CA LEU A 199 0.97 4.16 -24.42
C LEU A 199 1.99 5.22 -24.80
N TRP A 200 2.60 5.07 -25.98
CA TRP A 200 3.54 6.02 -26.52
C TRP A 200 2.90 7.40 -26.72
N ASN A 201 3.56 8.44 -26.20
CA ASN A 201 3.11 9.84 -26.27
C ASN A 201 1.63 10.01 -25.83
N HIS A 202 1.17 9.17 -24.91
CA HIS A 202 -0.12 9.27 -24.28
C HIS A 202 -0.02 10.08 -22.99
N ASN A 203 -1.08 10.82 -22.65
CA ASN A 203 -1.14 11.54 -21.39
C ASN A 203 -1.81 10.66 -20.35
N VAL A 204 -1.08 10.34 -19.29
CA VAL A 204 -1.61 9.61 -18.14
C VAL A 204 -2.52 10.55 -17.35
N VAL A 205 -3.79 10.17 -17.23
CA VAL A 205 -4.82 10.93 -16.52
C VAL A 205 -4.67 10.75 -15.01
N ASP A 206 -4.56 9.49 -14.58
CA ASP A 206 -4.38 9.13 -13.18
C ASP A 206 -2.89 9.21 -12.81
N GLN A 207 -2.40 10.44 -12.60
CA GLN A 207 -0.99 10.69 -12.36
C GLN A 207 -0.54 10.18 -10.98
N LEU A 208 0.71 9.70 -10.94
CA LEU A 208 1.37 9.31 -9.71
C LEU A 208 1.58 10.50 -8.78
N GLY A 209 1.63 10.22 -7.48
CA GLY A 209 1.94 11.20 -6.44
C GLY A 209 2.91 10.63 -5.42
N ARG A 210 3.50 11.51 -4.61
CA ARG A 210 4.40 11.17 -3.50
C ARG A 210 5.66 10.38 -3.90
N LEU A 211 6.11 10.49 -5.15
CA LEU A 211 7.34 9.84 -5.63
C LEU A 211 8.61 10.36 -4.94
N GLU A 212 8.59 11.62 -4.51
CA GLU A 212 9.70 12.30 -3.83
C GLU A 212 10.05 11.67 -2.47
N GLY A 213 9.09 10.97 -1.83
CA GLY A 213 9.32 10.25 -0.58
C GLY A 213 10.16 8.99 -0.75
N THR A 214 10.32 8.50 -1.98
CA THR A 214 11.15 7.33 -2.32
C THR A 214 12.34 7.82 -3.14
N PRO A 215 13.56 7.90 -2.56
CA PRO A 215 14.73 8.47 -3.24
C PRO A 215 14.99 7.89 -4.63
N ASP A 216 14.81 6.57 -4.80
CA ASP A 216 15.00 5.87 -6.08
C ASP A 216 14.00 6.28 -7.18
N LEU A 217 12.92 6.96 -6.81
CA LEU A 217 11.87 7.43 -7.72
C LEU A 217 11.86 8.97 -7.85
N ALA A 218 12.77 9.67 -7.16
CA ALA A 218 12.81 11.13 -7.16
C ALA A 218 12.94 11.71 -8.58
N HIS A 219 13.71 11.03 -9.45
CA HIS A 219 13.92 11.40 -10.86
C HIS A 219 12.64 11.31 -11.71
N ALA A 220 11.60 10.60 -11.25
CA ALA A 220 10.30 10.46 -11.91
C ALA A 220 9.23 11.44 -11.39
N SER A 221 9.55 12.30 -10.43
CA SER A 221 8.60 13.20 -9.77
C SER A 221 8.20 14.44 -10.59
N GLY A 222 8.94 14.74 -11.66
CA GLY A 222 8.67 15.90 -12.51
C GLY A 222 7.29 15.87 -13.19
N VAL A 223 6.74 17.05 -13.51
CA VAL A 223 5.39 17.18 -14.08
C VAL A 223 5.27 16.43 -15.41
N HIS A 224 6.26 16.56 -16.29
CA HIS A 224 6.28 15.87 -17.58
C HIS A 224 6.36 14.35 -17.39
N GLN A 225 7.25 13.89 -16.52
CA GLN A 225 7.45 12.47 -16.19
C GLN A 225 6.15 11.82 -15.70
N ARG A 226 5.41 12.51 -14.82
CA ARG A 226 4.12 12.04 -14.27
C ARG A 226 2.97 12.11 -15.26
N SER A 227 3.01 13.05 -16.20
CA SER A 227 2.01 13.16 -17.26
C SER A 227 2.15 12.09 -18.34
N ARG A 228 3.28 11.36 -18.35
CA ARG A 228 3.60 10.30 -19.32
C ARG A 228 3.83 8.97 -18.59
N ILE A 229 4.13 7.92 -19.35
CA ILE A 229 4.26 6.56 -18.81
C ILE A 229 5.57 6.32 -18.05
N TYR A 230 6.57 7.18 -18.19
CA TYR A 230 7.87 6.98 -17.54
C TYR A 230 7.76 6.82 -16.02
N ALA A 231 6.98 7.66 -15.36
CA ALA A 231 6.82 7.54 -13.92
C ALA A 231 6.16 6.20 -13.52
N SER A 232 5.21 5.71 -14.32
CA SER A 232 4.61 4.38 -14.13
C SER A 232 5.64 3.25 -14.35
N LEU A 233 6.52 3.37 -15.35
CA LEU A 233 7.60 2.40 -15.59
C LEU A 233 8.59 2.38 -14.42
N ALA A 234 8.98 3.54 -13.89
CA ALA A 234 9.86 3.63 -12.73
C ALA A 234 9.22 3.00 -11.48
N VAL A 235 7.92 3.24 -11.24
CA VAL A 235 7.19 2.60 -10.14
C VAL A 235 7.10 1.08 -10.34
N LEU A 236 6.83 0.58 -11.55
CA LEU A 236 6.83 -0.86 -11.81
C LEU A 236 8.22 -1.47 -11.62
N ALA A 237 9.28 -0.78 -12.05
CA ALA A 237 10.66 -1.21 -11.83
C ALA A 237 10.96 -1.35 -10.34
N TYR A 238 10.53 -0.37 -9.55
CA TYR A 238 10.68 -0.38 -8.10
C TYR A 238 9.90 -1.53 -7.47
N LEU A 239 8.59 -1.65 -7.75
CA LEU A 239 7.76 -2.68 -7.14
C LEU A 239 8.20 -4.09 -7.54
N THR A 240 8.56 -4.33 -8.80
CA THR A 240 9.06 -5.64 -9.24
C THR A 240 10.38 -6.00 -8.56
N SER A 241 11.27 -5.03 -8.32
CA SER A 241 12.51 -5.28 -7.56
C SER A 241 12.27 -5.70 -6.11
N GLN A 242 11.21 -5.17 -5.50
CA GLN A 242 10.82 -5.50 -4.13
C GLN A 242 10.13 -6.86 -4.03
N LEU A 243 9.45 -7.29 -5.09
CA LEU A 243 8.75 -8.58 -5.15
C LEU A 243 9.68 -9.72 -5.56
N ASP A 244 10.55 -9.48 -6.53
CA ASP A 244 11.55 -10.43 -7.01
C ASP A 244 12.87 -9.70 -7.31
N PRO A 245 13.83 -9.72 -6.36
CA PRO A 245 15.14 -9.10 -6.55
C PRO A 245 15.93 -9.66 -7.74
N LYS A 246 15.59 -10.87 -8.23
CA LYS A 246 16.24 -11.50 -9.39
C LYS A 246 15.58 -11.14 -10.72
N SER A 247 14.47 -10.40 -10.70
CA SER A 247 13.76 -10.01 -11.90
C SER A 247 14.62 -9.13 -12.81
N THR A 248 14.68 -9.48 -14.10
CA THR A 248 15.35 -8.69 -15.16
C THR A 248 14.44 -7.62 -15.75
N TRP A 249 13.18 -7.51 -15.29
CA TRP A 249 12.18 -6.64 -15.90
C TRP A 249 12.66 -5.19 -16.04
N ARG A 250 13.47 -4.69 -15.08
CA ARG A 250 14.04 -3.34 -15.10
C ARG A 250 15.00 -3.14 -16.27
N THR A 251 15.99 -4.03 -16.43
CA THR A 251 16.98 -3.97 -17.51
C THR A 251 16.35 -4.25 -18.86
N ASP A 252 15.33 -5.11 -18.91
CA ASP A 252 14.56 -5.40 -20.11
C ASP A 252 13.72 -4.19 -20.54
N THR A 253 13.14 -3.46 -19.58
CA THR A 253 12.46 -2.18 -19.82
C THR A 253 13.43 -1.15 -20.39
N ALA A 254 14.61 -1.01 -19.78
CA ALA A 254 15.62 -0.07 -20.24
C ALA A 254 16.01 -0.34 -21.70
N THR A 255 16.32 -1.61 -22.00
CA THR A 255 16.65 -2.09 -23.34
C THR A 255 15.50 -1.87 -24.33
N LEU A 256 14.26 -2.19 -23.94
CA LEU A 256 13.08 -2.03 -24.78
C LEU A 256 12.86 -0.56 -25.17
N VAL A 257 12.95 0.35 -24.21
CA VAL A 257 12.75 1.79 -24.45
C VAL A 257 13.86 2.34 -25.33
N GLU A 258 15.13 2.05 -25.03
CA GLU A 258 16.26 2.57 -25.80
C GLU A 258 16.27 2.04 -27.23
N SER A 259 16.27 0.71 -27.40
CA SER A 259 16.34 0.10 -28.73
C SER A 259 15.06 0.34 -29.53
N GLY A 260 13.90 0.28 -28.87
CA GLY A 260 12.60 0.43 -29.52
C GLY A 260 12.35 1.83 -30.04
N LEU A 261 12.63 2.86 -29.24
CA LEU A 261 12.46 4.25 -29.67
C LEU A 261 13.53 4.69 -30.67
N ALA A 262 14.78 4.23 -30.50
CA ALA A 262 15.84 4.51 -31.47
C ALA A 262 15.52 3.92 -32.85
N ALA A 263 14.99 2.69 -32.91
CA ALA A 263 14.62 2.03 -34.17
C ALA A 263 13.56 2.82 -34.96
N VAL A 264 12.65 3.51 -34.26
CA VAL A 264 11.62 4.35 -34.90
C VAL A 264 12.01 5.82 -34.99
N GLY A 265 13.24 6.19 -34.62
CA GLY A 265 13.73 7.56 -34.66
C GLY A 265 12.95 8.52 -33.75
N GLU A 266 12.52 8.05 -32.58
CA GLU A 266 11.85 8.85 -31.54
C GLU A 266 12.75 9.01 -30.31
N SER A 267 12.55 10.11 -29.59
CA SER A 267 13.27 10.38 -28.34
C SER A 267 12.56 9.73 -27.14
N PRO A 268 13.29 9.18 -26.15
CA PRO A 268 12.74 8.75 -24.86
C PRO A 268 11.91 9.82 -24.14
N ASP A 269 12.17 11.11 -24.38
CA ASP A 269 11.36 12.20 -23.83
C ASP A 269 9.87 12.10 -24.21
N ARG A 270 9.54 11.47 -25.35
CA ARG A 270 8.14 11.25 -25.79
C ARG A 270 7.32 10.40 -24.83
N ILE A 271 7.98 9.55 -24.06
CA ILE A 271 7.34 8.74 -23.02
C ILE A 271 7.61 9.28 -21.61
N GLY A 272 8.24 10.45 -21.51
CA GLY A 272 8.50 11.17 -20.26
C GLY A 272 9.85 10.88 -19.63
N CYS A 273 10.76 10.15 -20.29
CA CYS A 273 12.08 9.87 -19.74
C CYS A 273 12.88 11.17 -19.53
N PRO A 274 13.36 11.48 -18.31
CA PRO A 274 14.25 12.62 -18.10
C PRO A 274 15.62 12.41 -18.78
N PRO A 275 16.42 13.47 -18.97
CA PRO A 275 17.80 13.32 -19.41
C PRO A 275 18.56 12.35 -18.51
N LEU A 276 19.35 11.45 -19.10
CA LEU A 276 20.16 10.44 -18.39
C LEU A 276 19.36 9.47 -17.52
N TRP A 277 18.06 9.31 -17.76
CA TRP A 277 17.21 8.37 -17.02
C TRP A 277 17.80 6.96 -16.93
N ASN A 278 18.41 6.46 -18.01
CA ASN A 278 19.04 5.13 -18.08
C ASN A 278 20.26 4.96 -17.18
N ARG A 279 20.78 6.06 -16.60
CA ARG A 279 21.88 6.05 -15.62
C ARG A 279 21.39 6.07 -14.17
N GLU A 280 20.09 6.23 -13.94
CA GLU A 280 19.52 6.14 -12.60
C GLU A 280 19.77 4.72 -12.05
N PRO A 281 20.15 4.57 -10.76
CA PRO A 281 20.51 3.28 -10.19
C PRO A 281 19.47 2.19 -10.42
N ILE A 282 18.17 2.53 -10.40
CA ILE A 282 17.05 1.59 -10.60
C ILE A 282 17.10 0.81 -11.92
N TRP A 283 17.73 1.37 -12.96
CA TRP A 283 17.85 0.73 -14.27
C TRP A 283 19.15 -0.06 -14.45
N SER A 284 20.04 -0.05 -13.44
CA SER A 284 21.29 -0.81 -13.48
C SER A 284 21.07 -2.30 -13.14
N PRO A 285 21.89 -3.22 -13.69
CA PRO A 285 21.81 -4.65 -13.35
C PRO A 285 22.05 -4.94 -11.87
N ASP A 286 22.88 -4.14 -11.21
CA ASP A 286 23.29 -4.32 -9.82
C ASP A 286 22.37 -3.61 -8.83
N TYR A 287 21.25 -3.03 -9.29
CA TYR A 287 20.29 -2.36 -8.42
C TYR A 287 19.76 -3.32 -7.35
N GLN A 288 19.94 -2.92 -6.10
CA GLN A 288 19.29 -3.54 -4.96
C GLN A 288 18.31 -2.53 -4.38
N PRO A 289 17.05 -2.94 -4.13
CA PRO A 289 16.11 -2.06 -3.48
C PRO A 289 16.63 -1.68 -2.08
N PRO A 290 16.30 -0.47 -1.60
CA PRO A 290 16.69 -0.03 -0.28
C PRO A 290 16.13 -0.99 0.75
N ALA A 291 17.00 -1.41 1.66
CA ALA A 291 16.58 -2.24 2.78
C ALA A 291 15.49 -1.52 3.59
N ASP A 292 14.64 -2.32 4.19
CA ASP A 292 13.74 -1.86 5.22
C ASP A 292 14.52 -1.06 6.29
N PRO A 293 14.08 0.16 6.64
CA PRO A 293 14.71 0.93 7.71
C PRO A 293 14.59 0.25 9.09
N LEU A 294 13.67 -0.71 9.25
CA LEU A 294 13.55 -1.55 10.44
C LEU A 294 14.03 -2.98 10.16
N THR A 295 14.35 -3.74 11.22
CA THR A 295 14.55 -5.18 11.07
C THR A 295 13.20 -5.89 10.92
N VAL A 296 13.23 -7.12 10.40
CA VAL A 296 12.02 -7.95 10.24
C VAL A 296 11.33 -8.14 11.61
N GLU A 297 12.12 -8.42 12.65
CA GLU A 297 11.62 -8.63 14.01
C GLU A 297 10.91 -7.37 14.55
N HIS A 298 11.50 -6.19 14.38
CA HIS A 298 10.88 -4.93 14.80
C HIS A 298 9.58 -4.66 14.05
N ARG A 299 9.50 -5.01 12.76
CA ARG A 299 8.25 -4.89 11.98
C ARG A 299 7.18 -5.87 12.45
N GLU A 300 7.55 -7.10 12.78
CA GLU A 300 6.61 -8.08 13.33
C GLU A 300 6.04 -7.63 14.68
N ILE A 301 6.90 -7.12 15.57
CA ILE A 301 6.50 -6.54 16.85
C ILE A 301 5.52 -5.38 16.63
N LEU A 302 5.84 -4.42 15.74
CA LEU A 302 4.95 -3.28 15.46
C LEU A 302 3.56 -3.70 14.99
N ARG A 303 3.43 -4.81 14.25
CA ARG A 303 2.13 -5.29 13.75
C ARG A 303 1.21 -5.75 14.87
N GLN A 304 1.77 -6.22 15.98
CA GLN A 304 1.03 -6.73 17.14
C GLN A 304 0.36 -5.61 17.95
N PHE A 305 0.83 -4.37 17.81
CA PHE A 305 0.29 -3.23 18.57
C PHE A 305 -0.51 -2.29 17.68
N GLU A 306 -1.69 -1.87 18.13
CA GLU A 306 -2.26 -0.60 17.69
C GLU A 306 -1.42 0.54 18.24
N CYS A 307 -0.88 1.39 17.38
CA CYS A 307 0.07 2.43 17.76
C CYS A 307 -0.42 3.81 17.30
N ILE A 308 -0.14 4.82 18.11
CA ILE A 308 -0.37 6.23 17.80
C ILE A 308 0.94 7.03 17.77
N GLY A 309 0.90 8.18 17.12
CA GLY A 309 2.03 9.11 17.04
C GLY A 309 2.19 9.96 18.31
N THR A 310 3.30 10.69 18.39
CA THR A 310 3.59 11.60 19.51
C THR A 310 2.49 12.65 19.74
N ALA A 311 1.88 13.16 18.67
CA ALA A 311 0.86 14.20 18.77
C ALA A 311 -0.41 13.68 19.48
N ASP A 312 -0.88 12.50 19.10
CA ASP A 312 -2.08 11.86 19.65
C ASP A 312 -1.82 11.33 21.07
N ALA A 313 -0.67 10.69 21.31
CA ALA A 313 -0.27 10.31 22.67
C ALA A 313 -0.23 11.53 23.59
N GLY A 314 0.26 12.67 23.08
CA GLY A 314 0.27 13.93 23.81
C GLY A 314 -1.13 14.44 24.17
N LEU A 315 -2.11 14.30 23.27
CA LEU A 315 -3.51 14.69 23.52
C LEU A 315 -4.15 13.86 24.65
N ILE A 316 -3.72 12.63 24.83
CA ILE A 316 -4.20 11.76 25.90
C ILE A 316 -3.53 12.11 27.23
N ILE A 317 -2.21 12.33 27.24
CA ILE A 317 -1.42 12.47 28.48
C ILE A 317 -1.48 13.90 29.07
N ASP A 318 -1.62 14.94 28.24
CA ASP A 318 -1.66 16.33 28.69
C ASP A 318 -2.79 17.10 28.01
N ALA A 319 -3.78 17.52 28.80
CA ALA A 319 -4.95 18.27 28.35
C ALA A 319 -4.66 19.71 27.88
N SER A 320 -3.41 20.17 27.97
CA SER A 320 -3.01 21.49 27.50
C SER A 320 -3.26 21.65 25.99
N SER A 321 -3.79 22.80 25.59
CA SER A 321 -3.93 23.16 24.18
C SER A 321 -2.59 23.35 23.45
N ASN A 322 -1.47 23.48 24.18
CA ASN A 322 -0.14 23.71 23.60
C ASN A 322 0.54 22.41 23.11
N ALA A 323 0.66 22.25 21.80
CA ALA A 323 1.27 21.08 21.17
C ALA A 323 2.72 20.81 21.60
N LYS A 324 3.54 21.86 21.80
CA LYS A 324 4.94 21.69 22.26
C LYS A 324 4.99 21.15 23.69
N ARG A 325 4.08 21.60 24.55
CA ARG A 325 3.96 21.10 25.93
C ARG A 325 3.55 19.63 25.94
N ARG A 326 2.52 19.25 25.16
CA ARG A 326 2.10 17.85 25.03
C ARG A 326 3.23 16.95 24.55
N ALA A 327 3.98 17.37 23.52
CA ALA A 327 5.15 16.62 23.05
C ALA A 327 6.26 16.52 24.13
N SER A 328 6.44 17.54 24.97
CA SER A 328 7.36 17.47 26.11
C SER A 328 6.88 16.51 27.20
N ALA A 329 5.58 16.42 27.47
CA ALA A 329 5.02 15.47 28.43
C ALA A 329 5.25 14.02 27.97
N VAL A 330 4.99 13.71 26.70
CA VAL A 330 5.29 12.40 26.11
C VAL A 330 6.78 12.04 26.27
N ARG A 331 7.67 12.99 25.95
CA ARG A 331 9.12 12.79 26.14
C ARG A 331 9.50 12.57 27.60
N TYR A 332 8.85 13.28 28.53
CA TYR A 332 9.10 13.17 29.96
C TYR A 332 8.79 11.76 30.49
N HIS A 333 7.60 11.23 30.20
CA HIS A 333 7.21 9.87 30.62
C HIS A 333 8.06 8.79 29.96
N ARG A 334 8.37 8.91 28.66
CA ARG A 334 9.28 7.99 27.96
C ARG A 334 10.68 8.00 28.56
N ALA A 335 11.21 9.17 28.93
CA ALA A 335 12.54 9.29 29.52
C ALA A 335 12.67 8.65 30.91
N ARG A 336 11.54 8.34 31.56
CA ARG A 336 11.43 7.69 32.87
C ARG A 336 10.99 6.22 32.78
N SER A 337 10.91 5.65 31.57
CA SER A 337 10.36 4.32 31.32
C SER A 337 8.90 4.14 31.76
N GLU A 338 8.14 5.22 31.96
CA GLU A 338 6.71 5.13 32.29
C GLU A 338 5.86 4.89 31.03
N LEU A 339 6.40 5.27 29.85
CA LEU A 339 5.74 5.13 28.57
C LEU A 339 6.67 4.41 27.57
N LEU A 340 6.22 3.27 27.06
CA LEU A 340 6.88 2.55 25.98
C LEU A 340 6.69 3.32 24.67
N GLY A 341 7.80 3.72 24.06
CA GLY A 341 7.85 4.30 22.73
C GLY A 341 8.77 3.49 21.84
N LEU A 342 8.23 2.90 20.78
CA LEU A 342 8.96 2.12 19.78
C LEU A 342 9.62 3.07 18.78
N PRO A 343 10.95 3.07 18.64
CA PRO A 343 11.65 3.98 17.73
C PRO A 343 11.39 3.58 16.27
N VAL A 344 10.92 4.51 15.44
CA VAL A 344 10.70 4.30 14.00
C VAL A 344 11.26 5.52 13.27
N GLY A 345 12.33 5.32 12.52
CA GLY A 345 13.11 6.43 11.94
C GLY A 345 13.55 7.43 13.03
N ASN A 346 13.21 8.70 12.84
CA ASN A 346 13.49 9.78 13.79
C ASN A 346 12.33 10.07 14.77
N THR A 347 11.32 9.21 14.81
CA THR A 347 10.12 9.39 15.63
C THR A 347 9.85 8.15 16.49
N TYR A 348 8.75 8.18 17.25
CA TYR A 348 8.31 7.10 18.11
C TYR A 348 6.86 6.73 17.83
N ARG A 349 6.54 5.45 18.02
CA ARG A 349 5.19 4.90 18.00
C ARG A 349 4.84 4.37 19.39
N PHE A 350 3.63 4.69 19.84
CA PHE A 350 3.18 4.41 21.18
C PHE A 350 2.02 3.42 21.12
N PRO A 351 2.20 2.17 21.57
CA PRO A 351 1.10 1.22 21.70
C PRO A 351 -0.07 1.81 22.51
N VAL A 352 -1.30 1.67 21.98
CA VAL A 352 -2.52 2.30 22.50
C VAL A 352 -2.96 1.69 23.83
N PHE A 353 -2.69 0.40 24.06
CA PHE A 353 -3.05 -0.30 25.31
C PHE A 353 -2.49 0.38 26.58
N GLN A 354 -1.45 1.21 26.43
CA GLN A 354 -0.82 1.90 27.54
C GLN A 354 -1.66 3.03 28.13
N PHE A 355 -2.68 3.48 27.41
CA PHE A 355 -3.47 4.63 27.77
C PHE A 355 -4.80 4.23 28.38
N ASP A 356 -5.12 4.82 29.53
CA ASP A 356 -6.48 4.85 30.06
C ASP A 356 -7.21 6.04 29.42
N THR A 357 -8.00 5.75 28.39
CA THR A 357 -8.77 6.78 27.67
C THR A 357 -9.89 7.38 28.51
N THR A 358 -10.35 6.69 29.57
CA THR A 358 -11.40 7.19 30.47
C THR A 358 -10.83 8.27 31.39
N ASN A 359 -9.65 8.02 31.93
CA ASN A 359 -8.98 8.93 32.87
C ASN A 359 -7.98 9.88 32.19
N ALA A 360 -7.81 9.78 30.87
CA ALA A 360 -6.87 10.57 30.08
C ALA A 360 -5.45 10.56 30.69
N CYS A 361 -4.94 9.36 30.95
CA CYS A 361 -3.62 9.17 31.55
C CYS A 361 -2.95 7.89 31.06
N ILE A 362 -1.67 7.72 31.42
CA ILE A 362 -0.98 6.44 31.24
C ILE A 362 -1.51 5.48 32.31
N ASN A 363 -1.86 4.27 31.92
CA ASN A 363 -2.32 3.25 32.85
C ASN A 363 -1.23 2.98 33.93
N PRO A 364 -1.54 3.12 35.24
CA PRO A 364 -0.54 2.98 36.29
C PRO A 364 0.17 1.61 36.33
N LEU A 365 -0.53 0.53 36.00
CA LEU A 365 0.07 -0.82 35.93
C LEU A 365 1.03 -0.94 34.75
N VAL A 366 0.68 -0.32 33.63
CA VAL A 366 1.56 -0.28 32.46
C VAL A 366 2.82 0.54 32.75
N ALA A 367 2.67 1.70 33.38
CA ALA A 367 3.83 2.51 33.79
C ALA A 367 4.73 1.73 34.75
N TYR A 368 4.15 1.02 35.73
CA TYR A 368 4.89 0.16 36.64
C TYR A 368 5.68 -0.94 35.92
N ALA A 369 5.01 -1.71 35.05
CA ALA A 369 5.66 -2.77 34.28
C ALA A 369 6.75 -2.22 33.35
N ASN A 370 6.48 -1.13 32.62
CA ASN A 370 7.46 -0.50 31.72
C ASN A 370 8.71 0.00 32.48
N MET A 371 8.54 0.51 33.71
CA MET A 371 9.66 0.89 34.56
C MET A 371 10.48 -0.33 34.98
N ALA A 372 9.81 -1.43 35.36
CA ALA A 372 10.48 -2.66 35.81
C ALA A 372 11.25 -3.37 34.68
N ILE A 373 10.77 -3.30 33.44
CA ILE A 373 11.45 -3.85 32.24
C ILE A 373 12.36 -2.84 31.54
N GLU A 374 12.59 -1.67 32.14
CA GLU A 374 13.43 -0.60 31.58
C GLU A 374 13.08 -0.21 30.13
N ALA A 375 11.80 0.00 29.83
CA ALA A 375 11.28 0.21 28.48
C ALA A 375 11.96 1.31 27.66
N LYS A 376 12.60 2.30 28.29
CA LYS A 376 13.42 3.30 27.59
C LYS A 376 14.72 2.72 27.04
N THR A 377 15.39 1.86 27.81
CA THR A 377 16.70 1.28 27.48
C THR A 377 16.55 0.24 26.39
N SER A 378 15.54 -0.63 26.52
CA SER A 378 15.26 -1.72 25.57
C SER A 378 13.78 -1.71 25.14
N PRO A 379 13.37 -0.76 24.27
CA PRO A 379 11.96 -0.63 23.88
C PRO A 379 11.43 -1.85 23.12
N TRP A 380 12.25 -2.50 22.30
CA TRP A 380 11.84 -3.68 21.54
C TRP A 380 11.70 -4.93 22.40
N ASP A 381 12.59 -5.12 23.38
CA ASP A 381 12.47 -6.21 24.36
C ASP A 381 11.24 -5.99 25.25
N ALA A 382 10.99 -4.74 25.66
CA ALA A 382 9.81 -4.38 26.43
C ALA A 382 8.51 -4.64 25.65
N ALA A 383 8.46 -4.26 24.37
CA ALA A 383 7.34 -4.57 23.51
C ALA A 383 7.16 -6.09 23.35
N THR A 384 8.25 -6.83 23.13
CA THR A 384 8.20 -8.30 23.04
C THR A 384 7.65 -8.91 24.32
N TRP A 385 8.06 -8.43 25.50
CA TRP A 385 7.52 -8.90 26.77
C TRP A 385 6.01 -8.70 26.87
N TRP A 386 5.50 -7.54 26.44
CA TRP A 386 4.06 -7.24 26.47
C TRP A 386 3.23 -8.15 25.56
N SER A 387 3.78 -8.61 24.44
CA SER A 387 3.07 -9.40 23.44
C SER A 387 3.42 -10.89 23.41
N THR A 388 4.33 -11.34 24.27
CA THR A 388 4.72 -12.75 24.36
C THR A 388 3.93 -13.45 25.47
N PRO A 389 3.34 -14.63 25.21
CA PRO A 389 2.72 -15.46 26.24
C PRO A 389 3.66 -15.74 27.41
N ASN A 390 3.18 -15.55 28.63
CA ASN A 390 3.95 -15.80 29.84
C ASN A 390 3.37 -17.00 30.61
N ILE A 391 4.23 -17.98 30.92
CA ILE A 391 3.83 -19.19 31.65
C ILE A 391 3.26 -18.89 33.04
N ASN A 392 3.77 -17.84 33.70
CA ASN A 392 3.30 -17.38 35.00
C ASN A 392 1.99 -16.57 34.93
N MET A 393 1.45 -16.40 33.71
CA MET A 393 0.16 -15.76 33.43
C MET A 393 -0.75 -16.71 32.62
N ASP A 394 -0.71 -18.01 32.92
CA ASP A 394 -1.52 -19.03 32.25
C ASP A 394 -1.33 -19.06 30.71
N ASN A 395 -0.13 -18.78 30.23
CA ASN A 395 0.21 -18.61 28.81
C ASN A 395 -0.61 -17.52 28.09
N THR A 396 -1.13 -16.53 28.83
CA THR A 396 -1.65 -15.29 28.25
C THR A 396 -0.53 -14.25 28.14
N THR A 397 -0.71 -13.27 27.27
CA THR A 397 0.23 -12.15 27.20
C THR A 397 -0.07 -11.14 28.32
N PRO A 398 0.94 -10.39 28.83
CA PRO A 398 0.70 -9.31 29.77
C PRO A 398 -0.30 -8.26 29.23
N MET A 399 -0.28 -8.01 27.91
CA MET A 399 -1.22 -7.10 27.24
C MET A 399 -2.67 -7.62 27.29
N ASP A 400 -2.90 -8.90 26.99
CA ASP A 400 -4.25 -9.50 27.05
C ASP A 400 -4.78 -9.52 28.49
N SER A 401 -3.91 -9.84 29.45
CA SER A 401 -4.23 -9.78 30.88
C SER A 401 -4.64 -8.37 31.33
N LEU A 402 -3.98 -7.34 30.80
CA LEU A 402 -4.36 -5.95 31.06
C LEU A 402 -5.74 -5.63 30.48
N GLN A 403 -5.97 -5.98 29.22
CA GLN A 403 -7.23 -5.71 28.51
C GLN A 403 -8.41 -6.47 29.14
N ALA A 404 -8.17 -7.66 29.68
CA ALA A 404 -9.15 -8.44 30.44
C ALA A 404 -9.42 -7.91 31.85
N GLY A 405 -8.64 -6.91 32.33
CA GLY A 405 -8.75 -6.36 33.68
C GLY A 405 -8.23 -7.30 34.78
N ILE A 406 -7.41 -8.29 34.41
CA ILE A 406 -6.87 -9.33 35.31
C ILE A 406 -5.47 -8.94 35.80
N LEU A 407 -4.74 -8.12 35.04
CA LEU A 407 -3.38 -7.72 35.38
C LEU A 407 -3.34 -6.98 36.72
N THR A 408 -2.41 -7.38 37.60
CA THR A 408 -2.13 -6.72 38.87
C THR A 408 -0.62 -6.55 39.06
N GLN A 409 -0.22 -5.68 39.98
CA GLN A 409 1.20 -5.48 40.30
C GLN A 409 1.89 -6.78 40.73
N ALA A 410 1.25 -7.59 41.57
CA ALA A 410 1.79 -8.88 42.00
C ALA A 410 1.97 -9.86 40.83
N LEU A 411 1.05 -9.85 39.86
CA LEU A 411 1.16 -10.69 38.67
C LEU A 411 2.30 -10.21 37.76
N ILE A 412 2.49 -8.90 37.62
CA ILE A 412 3.64 -8.32 36.92
C ILE A 412 4.95 -8.77 37.57
N ASP A 413 5.07 -8.62 38.89
CA ASP A 413 6.29 -9.02 39.63
C ASP A 413 6.59 -10.52 39.46
N THR A 414 5.55 -11.36 39.45
CA THR A 414 5.67 -12.81 39.22
C THR A 414 6.08 -13.14 37.78
N ALA A 415 5.54 -12.42 36.80
CA ALA A 415 5.85 -12.59 35.38
C ALA A 415 7.27 -12.11 35.02
N LEU A 416 7.85 -11.20 35.81
CA LEU A 416 9.23 -10.73 35.67
C LEU A 416 10.26 -11.61 36.37
N PHE A 417 9.81 -12.46 37.30
CA PHE A 417 10.68 -13.42 37.98
C PHE A 417 11.12 -14.51 37.00
N ARG A 418 12.40 -14.45 36.59
CA ARG A 418 13.05 -15.57 35.91
C ARG A 418 13.42 -16.61 36.97
N GLU A 419 12.95 -17.85 36.83
CA GLU A 419 13.54 -18.96 37.58
C GLU A 419 15.00 -19.12 37.11
N ASP A 420 15.95 -18.65 37.92
CA ASP A 420 17.38 -19.00 37.82
C ASP A 420 17.57 -20.49 38.20
N SER A 421 16.97 -21.40 37.44
CA SER A 421 17.05 -22.85 37.67
C SER A 421 17.40 -23.62 36.40
N ALA A 422 18.60 -23.36 35.88
CA ALA A 422 19.37 -24.33 35.09
C ALA A 422 20.84 -23.90 35.06
N ARG A 423 21.59 -24.24 36.11
CA ARG A 423 23.04 -24.45 36.04
C ARG A 423 23.34 -25.92 36.24
#